data_AF-A0A842VRM9-F1
#
_entry.id   AF-A0A842VRM9-F1
#
_cell.length_a   1.000
_cell.length_b   1.000
_cell.length_c   1.000
_cell.angle_alpha   90.00
_cell.angle_beta   90.00
_cell.angle_gamma   90.00
#
_symmetry.space_group_name_H-M   'P 1'
#
loop_
_entity.id
_entity.type
_entity.pdbx_description
1 polymer ?
#
loop_
_entity_poly.entity_id
_entity_poly.type
_entity_poly.pdbx_seq_one_letter_code
_entity_poly.pdbx_strand_id
1 'polypeptide(L)'
;MKNLLTLKDLTEAEVLDLIEFANTIKKNPEKYTRKLFGKIIILLFQKTSTRTRISFESGMHQLGGNAIYIDWRTTNIRLGSLADEIKCMALYSDAIMAR
;
A
#
# COMPACT_ATOMS: atom_id res chain seq x y z
N MET A 1 -14.34 3.37 -0.80
CA MET A 1 -13.27 2.37 -0.57
C MET A 1 -13.04 2.25 0.93
N LYS A 2 -12.82 1.03 1.44
CA LYS A 2 -12.52 0.79 2.87
C LYS A 2 -11.01 0.98 3.08
N ASN A 3 -10.62 1.76 4.08
CA ASN A 3 -9.22 1.94 4.47
C ASN A 3 -8.86 0.92 5.56
N LEU A 4 -7.60 0.50 5.62
CA LEU A 4 -7.07 -0.35 6.70
C LEU A 4 -6.19 0.51 7.62
N LEU A 5 -6.81 1.19 8.59
CA LEU A 5 -6.10 2.04 9.56
C LEU A 5 -5.80 1.29 10.86
N THR A 6 -6.74 0.45 11.30
CA THR A 6 -6.60 -0.40 12.47
C THR A 6 -7.37 -1.71 12.26
N LEU A 7 -6.89 -2.80 12.87
CA LEU A 7 -7.59 -4.09 12.86
C LEU A 7 -8.90 -4.04 13.67
N LYS A 8 -9.07 -3.01 14.53
CA LYS A 8 -10.32 -2.81 15.30
C LYS A 8 -11.51 -2.45 14.42
N ASP A 9 -11.26 -1.99 13.19
CA ASP A 9 -12.31 -1.65 12.21
C ASP A 9 -12.77 -2.88 11.41
N LEU A 10 -12.20 -4.05 11.70
CA LEU A 10 -12.55 -5.33 11.08
C LEU A 10 -13.26 -6.22 12.09
N THR A 11 -14.31 -6.88 11.63
CA THR A 11 -14.89 -8.01 12.37
C THR A 11 -13.97 -9.22 12.33
N GLU A 12 -14.16 -10.17 13.25
CA GLU A 12 -13.42 -11.42 13.25
C GLU A 12 -13.53 -12.17 11.91
N ALA A 13 -14.75 -12.23 11.35
CA ALA A 13 -14.99 -12.84 10.05
C ALA A 13 -14.19 -12.15 8.93
N GLU A 14 -14.19 -10.81 8.87
CA GLU A 14 -13.41 -10.06 7.88
C GLU A 14 -11.89 -10.30 7.99
N VAL A 15 -11.38 -10.48 9.21
CA VAL A 15 -9.96 -10.82 9.42
C VAL A 15 -9.66 -12.23 8.91
N LEU A 16 -10.52 -13.20 9.22
CA LEU A 16 -10.36 -14.58 8.75
C LEU A 16 -10.43 -14.66 7.23
N ASP A 17 -11.38 -13.96 6.61
CA ASP A 17 -11.53 -13.87 5.15
C ASP A 17 -10.28 -13.27 4.50
N LEU A 18 -9.70 -12.22 5.10
CA LEU A 18 -8.47 -11.60 4.60
C LEU A 18 -7.28 -12.58 4.63
N ILE A 19 -7.16 -13.36 5.71
CA ILE A 19 -6.09 -14.37 5.86
C ILE A 19 -6.29 -15.51 4.85
N GLU A 20 -7.53 -15.99 4.67
CA GLU A 20 -7.84 -17.03 3.69
C GLU A 20 -7.57 -16.55 2.25
N PHE A 21 -7.91 -15.30 1.94
CA PHE A 21 -7.61 -14.70 0.66
C PHE A 21 -6.11 -14.59 0.41
N ALA A 22 -5.33 -14.15 1.41
CA ALA A 22 -3.87 -14.11 1.32
C ALA A 22 -3.27 -15.51 1.06
N ASN A 23 -3.80 -16.54 1.72
CA ASN A 23 -3.40 -17.94 1.49
C ASN A 23 -3.75 -18.40 0.07
N THR A 24 -4.88 -17.98 -0.47
CA THR A 24 -5.32 -18.32 -1.83
C THR A 24 -4.37 -17.74 -2.88
N ILE A 25 -3.98 -16.47 -2.72
CA ILE A 25 -2.97 -15.82 -3.59
C ILE A 25 -1.65 -16.57 -3.49
N LYS A 26 -1.19 -16.86 -2.27
CA LYS A 26 0.09 -17.57 -2.04
C LYS A 26 0.12 -18.96 -2.68
N LYS A 27 -1.00 -19.67 -2.72
CA LYS A 27 -1.11 -20.99 -3.38
C LYS A 27 -1.13 -20.91 -4.90
N ASN A 28 -1.55 -19.80 -5.49
CA ASN A 28 -1.73 -19.65 -6.94
C ASN A 28 -1.22 -18.29 -7.46
N PRO A 29 0.05 -17.90 -7.23
CA PRO A 29 0.53 -16.55 -7.51
C PRO A 29 0.36 -16.16 -9.00
N GLU A 30 0.56 -17.11 -9.92
CA GLU A 30 0.42 -16.93 -11.36
C GLU A 30 -0.95 -16.34 -11.77
N LYS A 31 -2.03 -16.73 -11.09
CA LYS A 31 -3.41 -16.25 -11.36
C LYS A 31 -3.61 -14.78 -11.00
N TYR A 32 -2.71 -14.21 -10.18
CA TYR A 32 -2.83 -12.86 -9.63
C TYR A 32 -1.83 -11.86 -10.23
N THR A 33 -0.94 -12.32 -11.11
CA THR A 33 0.18 -11.54 -11.68
C THR A 33 -0.18 -10.22 -12.36
N ARG A 34 -1.44 -10.04 -12.78
CA ARG A 34 -1.92 -8.81 -13.42
C ARG A 34 -3.10 -8.15 -12.69
N LYS A 35 -3.41 -8.57 -11.46
CA LYS A 35 -4.58 -8.08 -10.73
C LYS A 35 -4.49 -6.60 -10.36
N LEU A 36 -3.28 -6.08 -10.23
CA LEU A 36 -2.99 -4.66 -10.01
C LEU A 36 -2.25 -4.05 -11.21
N PHE A 37 -2.43 -4.59 -12.41
CA PHE A 37 -1.74 -4.10 -13.60
C PHE A 37 -2.03 -2.61 -13.84
N GLY A 38 -0.96 -1.81 -13.95
CA GLY A 38 -1.04 -0.36 -14.15
C GLY A 38 -1.44 0.44 -12.91
N LYS A 39 -1.67 -0.22 -11.76
CA LYS A 39 -2.00 0.45 -10.50
C LYS A 39 -0.75 0.95 -9.79
N ILE A 40 -0.86 2.09 -9.14
CA ILE A 40 0.24 2.75 -8.42
C ILE A 40 -0.12 2.86 -6.94
N ILE A 41 0.78 2.40 -6.07
CA ILE A 41 0.73 2.72 -4.63
C ILE A 41 1.86 3.70 -4.29
N ILE A 42 1.55 4.72 -3.48
CA ILE A 42 2.58 5.53 -2.83
C ILE A 42 2.87 4.97 -1.45
N LEU A 43 4.14 4.77 -1.14
CA LEU A 43 4.62 4.32 0.15
C LEU A 43 5.29 5.50 0.87
N LEU A 44 4.54 6.17 1.73
CA LEU A 44 4.99 7.33 2.49
C LEU A 44 5.57 6.90 3.84
N PHE A 45 6.87 7.12 4.04
CA PHE A 45 7.58 6.74 5.26
C PHE A 45 8.12 7.96 6.03
N GLN A 46 7.58 8.19 7.22
CA GLN A 46 8.15 9.08 8.24
C GLN A 46 9.22 8.38 9.09
N LYS A 47 9.06 7.07 9.32
CA LYS A 47 10.03 6.21 10.01
C LYS A 47 10.38 5.00 9.16
N THR A 48 11.67 4.80 8.90
CA THR A 48 12.17 3.70 8.05
C THR A 48 11.74 2.32 8.56
N SER A 49 11.42 1.42 7.63
CA SER A 49 11.21 -0.01 7.89
C SER A 49 11.44 -0.83 6.65
N THR A 50 12.57 -1.55 6.64
CA THR A 50 12.99 -2.38 5.52
C THR A 50 11.97 -3.46 5.20
N ARG A 51 11.48 -4.18 6.21
CA ARG A 51 10.53 -5.29 6.00
C ARG A 51 9.21 -4.80 5.42
N THR A 52 8.68 -3.69 5.92
CA THR A 52 7.43 -3.10 5.41
C THR A 52 7.60 -2.60 3.98
N ARG A 53 8.71 -1.90 3.69
CA ARG A 53 8.97 -1.41 2.33
C ARG A 53 9.04 -2.57 1.33
N ILE A 54 9.90 -3.56 1.60
CA ILE A 54 10.09 -4.70 0.71
C ILE A 54 8.79 -5.48 0.53
N SER A 55 7.98 -5.68 1.57
CA SER A 55 6.72 -6.41 1.43
C SER A 55 5.72 -5.71 0.51
N PHE A 56 5.60 -4.38 0.60
CA PHE A 56 4.69 -3.62 -0.27
C PHE A 56 5.21 -3.51 -1.70
N GLU A 57 6.50 -3.20 -1.89
CA GLU A 57 7.10 -3.13 -3.23
C GLU A 57 7.02 -4.48 -3.95
N SER A 58 7.40 -5.57 -3.27
CA SER A 58 7.34 -6.92 -3.84
C SER A 58 5.90 -7.35 -4.13
N GLY A 59 4.97 -7.10 -3.20
CA GLY A 59 3.56 -7.44 -3.39
C GLY A 59 2.93 -6.71 -4.59
N MET A 60 3.19 -5.42 -4.75
CA MET A 60 2.71 -4.66 -5.91
C MET A 60 3.30 -5.20 -7.21
N HIS A 61 4.62 -5.41 -7.24
CA HIS A 61 5.30 -5.89 -8.44
C HIS A 61 4.81 -7.28 -8.85
N GLN A 62 4.65 -8.20 -7.89
CA GLN A 62 4.11 -9.54 -8.13
C GLN A 62 2.68 -9.52 -8.69
N LEU A 63 1.89 -8.49 -8.38
CA LEU A 63 0.52 -8.32 -8.87
C LEU A 63 0.44 -7.46 -10.16
N GLY A 64 1.58 -7.04 -10.71
CA GLY A 64 1.68 -6.25 -11.94
C GLY A 64 1.55 -4.73 -11.74
N GLY A 65 1.50 -4.28 -10.49
CA GLY A 65 1.43 -2.87 -10.11
C GLY A 65 2.80 -2.27 -9.81
N ASN A 66 2.80 -0.97 -9.55
CA ASN A 66 4.00 -0.18 -9.24
C ASN A 66 3.90 0.42 -7.85
N ALA A 67 5.06 0.55 -7.18
CA ALA A 67 5.17 1.21 -5.89
C ALA A 67 6.15 2.39 -5.99
N ILE A 68 5.74 3.55 -5.49
CA ILE A 68 6.55 4.76 -5.42
C ILE A 68 6.90 5.02 -3.96
N TYR A 69 8.18 4.90 -3.62
CA TYR A 69 8.66 5.16 -2.27
C TYR A 69 8.91 6.66 -2.05
N ILE A 70 8.35 7.21 -0.97
CA ILE A 70 8.52 8.60 -0.57
C ILE A 70 9.06 8.63 0.87
N ASP A 71 10.27 9.17 1.03
CA ASP A 71 10.83 9.45 2.35
C ASP A 71 10.42 10.85 2.80
N TRP A 72 9.72 10.92 3.93
CA TRP A 72 9.27 12.15 4.53
C TRP A 72 10.41 13.13 4.87
N ARG A 73 11.61 12.63 5.17
CA ARG A 73 12.75 13.46 5.58
C ARG A 73 13.48 14.10 4.41
N THR A 74 13.40 13.51 3.22
CA THR A 74 14.13 13.96 2.04
C THR A 74 13.24 14.63 1.00
N THR A 75 11.97 14.88 1.34
CA THR A 75 10.98 15.51 0.45
C THR A 75 10.41 16.79 1.05
N ASN A 76 9.77 17.59 0.20
CA ASN A 76 9.22 18.90 0.56
C ASN A 76 7.87 18.84 1.28
N ILE A 77 7.41 17.65 1.70
CA ILE A 77 6.13 17.46 2.41
C ILE A 77 6.02 18.34 3.66
N ARG A 78 7.15 18.67 4.29
CA ARG A 78 7.22 19.52 5.48
C ARG A 78 7.07 21.02 5.20
N LEU A 79 7.20 21.45 3.96
CA LEU A 79 7.14 22.86 3.57
C LEU A 79 5.70 23.33 3.35
N GLY A 80 4.80 22.41 3.01
CA GLY A 80 3.40 22.68 2.73
C GLY A 80 2.44 22.12 3.79
N SER A 81 1.15 22.33 3.53
CA SER A 81 0.07 21.67 4.25
C SER A 81 0.10 20.17 3.94
N LEU A 82 0.20 19.33 4.97
CA LEU A 82 0.14 17.88 4.82
C LEU A 82 -1.11 17.43 4.05
N ALA A 83 -2.25 18.09 4.29
CA ALA A 83 -3.49 17.75 3.60
C ALA A 83 -3.39 17.98 2.09
N ASP A 84 -2.70 19.03 1.65
CA ASP A 84 -2.58 19.35 0.24
C ASP A 84 -1.54 18.48 -0.46
N GLU A 85 -0.45 18.14 0.23
CA GLU A 85 0.52 17.14 -0.22
C GLU A 85 -0.14 15.76 -0.43
N ILE A 86 -0.95 15.30 0.54
CA ILE A 86 -1.67 14.02 0.42
C ILE A 86 -2.71 14.05 -0.70
N LYS A 87 -3.44 15.17 -0.87
CA LYS A 87 -4.37 15.32 -2.01
C LYS A 87 -3.64 15.24 -3.35
N CYS A 88 -2.48 15.90 -3.45
CA CYS A 88 -1.65 15.85 -4.65
C CYS A 88 -1.20 14.40 -4.94
N MET A 89 -0.67 13.70 -3.93
CA MET A 89 -0.28 12.29 -4.05
C MET A 89 -1.44 11.38 -4.46
N ALA A 90 -2.64 11.62 -3.95
CA ALA A 90 -3.84 10.85 -4.28
C ALA A 90 -4.27 11.02 -5.75
N LEU A 91 -3.91 12.11 -6.43
CA LEU A 91 -4.18 12.29 -7.86
C LEU A 91 -3.30 11.41 -8.75
N TYR A 92 -2.12 11.00 -8.25
CA TYR A 92 -1.12 10.23 -8.98
C TYR A 92 -1.05 8.75 -8.54
N SER A 93 -1.90 8.32 -7.62
CA SER A 93 -1.88 6.97 -7.07
C SER A 93 -3.27 6.38 -6.86
N ASP A 94 -3.39 5.07 -6.93
CA ASP A 94 -4.61 4.33 -6.61
C ASP A 94 -4.73 4.04 -5.11
N ALA A 95 -3.61 4.06 -4.39
CA ALA A 95 -3.56 3.84 -2.95
C ALA A 95 -2.34 4.54 -2.31
N ILE A 96 -2.47 4.86 -1.01
CA ILE A 96 -1.38 5.38 -0.20
C ILE A 96 -1.22 4.50 1.03
N MET A 97 0.00 4.03 1.28
CA MET A 97 0.41 3.42 2.54
C MET A 97 1.26 4.44 3.30
N ALA A 98 0.91 4.73 4.55
CA ALA A 98 1.63 5.66 5.39
C ALA A 98 2.22 4.96 6.62
N ARG A 99 3.48 5.26 6.96
CA ARG A 99 4.20 4.71 8.10
C ARG A 99 5.02 5.74 8.88
#